data_AF-A0A7C4ZRI7-F1
#
_entry.id   AF-A0A7C4ZRI7-F1
#
_cell.length_a   1.000
_cell.length_b   1.000
_cell.length_c   1.000
_cell.angle_alpha   90.00
_cell.angle_beta   90.00
_cell.angle_gamma   90.00
#
_symmetry.space_group_name_H-M   'P 1'
#
loop_
_entity.id
_entity.type
_entity.pdbx_description
1 polymer ?
#
loop_
_entity_poly.entity_id
_entity_poly.type
_entity_poly.pdbx_seq_one_letter_code
_entity_poly.pdbx_strand_id
1 'polypeptide(L)' 'DDLAEISLAAARALGGGVLAVDVFESARGLLVNEVNHTMEFKNSVTTTGVDIPGKILAYAARRAG' A
#
# COMPACT_ATOMS: atom_id res chain seq x y z
N ASP A 1 3.59 -12.28 7.25
CA ASP A 1 2.30 -11.72 7.68
C ASP A 1 1.32 -11.70 6.53
N ASP A 2 0.18 -12.34 6.74
CA ASP A 2 -0.91 -12.50 5.78
C ASP A 2 -1.39 -11.15 5.22
N LEU A 3 -1.37 -10.09 6.04
CA LEU A 3 -1.71 -8.73 5.61
C LEU A 3 -0.73 -8.17 4.57
N ALA A 4 0.56 -8.41 4.74
CA ALA A 4 1.56 -7.98 3.76
C ALA A 4 1.42 -8.79 2.46
N GLU A 5 1.16 -10.09 2.56
CA GLU A 5 0.99 -10.96 1.41
C GLU A 5 -0.21 -10.58 0.55
N ILE A 6 -1.39 -10.38 1.17
CA ILE A 6 -2.60 -9.99 0.44
C ILE A 6 -2.49 -8.58 -0.14
N SER A 7 -1.86 -7.64 0.57
CA SER A 7 -1.65 -6.27 0.09
C SER A 7 -0.72 -6.25 -1.13
N LEU A 8 0.38 -7.01 -1.08
CA LEU A 8 1.31 -7.13 -2.21
C LEU A 8 0.68 -7.90 -3.38
N ALA A 9 -0.18 -8.88 -3.12
CA ALA A 9 -0.92 -9.59 -4.16
C ALA A 9 -1.88 -8.66 -4.90
N ALA A 10 -2.66 -7.84 -4.17
CA ALA A 10 -3.52 -6.82 -4.76
C ALA A 10 -2.75 -5.82 -5.62
N ALA A 11 -1.62 -5.33 -5.12
CA ALA A 11 -0.77 -4.42 -5.88
C ALA A 11 -0.24 -5.08 -7.17
N ARG A 12 0.24 -6.32 -7.11
CA ARG A 12 0.73 -7.06 -8.30
C ARG A 12 -0.37 -7.27 -9.33
N ALA A 13 -1.60 -7.58 -8.89
CA ALA A 13 -2.75 -7.77 -9.79
C ALA A 13 -3.08 -6.52 -10.61
N LEU A 14 -2.72 -5.32 -10.13
CA LEU A 14 -2.94 -4.04 -10.79
C LEU A 14 -1.69 -3.48 -11.51
N GLY A 15 -0.64 -4.30 -11.68
CA GLY A 15 0.60 -3.88 -12.35
C GLY A 15 1.66 -3.26 -11.42
N GLY A 16 1.46 -3.33 -10.10
CA GLY A 16 2.34 -2.75 -9.10
C GLY A 16 2.21 -1.23 -9.02
N GLY A 17 3.18 -0.58 -8.38
CA GLY A 17 3.12 0.86 -8.13
C GLY A 17 3.24 1.22 -6.67
N VAL A 18 2.86 2.47 -6.39
CA VAL A 18 2.64 2.95 -5.02
C VAL A 18 1.13 3.07 -4.86
N LEU A 19 0.55 2.16 -4.08
CA LEU A 19 -0.89 2.00 -3.92
C LEU A 19 -1.23 1.92 -2.44
N ALA A 20 -2.39 2.44 -2.06
CA ALA A 20 -3.01 2.17 -0.76
C ALA A 20 -4.04 1.04 -0.94
N VAL A 21 -4.01 0.05 -0.05
CA VAL A 21 -4.89 -1.12 -0.09
C VAL A 21 -5.70 -1.16 1.20
N ASP A 22 -7.02 -1.11 1.04
CA ASP A 22 -7.95 -1.22 2.17
C ASP A 22 -8.33 -2.68 2.35
N VAL A 23 -8.14 -3.18 3.58
CA VAL A 23 -8.36 -4.59 3.93
C VAL A 23 -9.33 -4.69 5.09
N PHE A 24 -10.32 -5.57 4.95
CA PHE A 24 -11.25 -5.92 6.02
C PHE A 24 -10.87 -7.26 6.63
N GLU A 25 -10.95 -7.34 7.95
CA GLU A 25 -10.98 -8.61 8.68
C GLU A 25 -12.41 -9.17 8.65
N SER A 26 -12.57 -10.43 8.28
CA SER A 26 -13.89 -11.09 8.22
C SER A 26 -13.83 -12.51 8.76
N ALA A 27 -15.00 -13.12 8.99
CA ALA A 27 -15.10 -14.54 9.37
C ALA A 27 -14.47 -15.51 8.34
N ARG A 28 -14.19 -15.05 7.12
CA ARG A 28 -13.55 -15.83 6.05
C ARG A 28 -12.08 -15.46 5.84
N GLY A 29 -11.49 -14.67 6.75
CA GLY A 29 -10.13 -14.13 6.63
C GLY A 29 -10.10 -12.71 6.08
N LEU A 30 -8.91 -12.27 5.66
CA LEU A 30 -8.66 -10.94 5.11
C LEU A 30 -9.28 -10.78 3.71
N LEU A 31 -9.96 -9.66 3.49
CA LEU A 31 -10.60 -9.32 2.22
C LEU A 31 -10.11 -7.95 1.76
N VAL A 32 -9.65 -7.86 0.51
CA VAL A 32 -9.35 -6.56 -0.12
C VAL A 32 -10.65 -5.88 -0.51
N ASN A 33 -10.85 -4.64 -0.07
CA ASN A 33 -12.03 -3.85 -0.35
C ASN A 33 -11.80 -2.85 -1.49
N GLU A 34 -10.72 -2.07 -1.42
CA GLU A 34 -10.40 -1.03 -2.39
C GLU A 34 -8.89 -0.93 -2.60
N VAL A 35 -8.48 -0.47 -3.78
CA VAL A 35 -7.10 -0.08 -4.07
C VAL A 35 -7.06 1.32 -4.68
N ASN A 36 -6.34 2.23 -4.02
CA ASN A 36 -6.25 3.64 -4.36
C ASN A 36 -4.87 3.99 -4.95
N HIS A 37 -4.85 4.64 -6.11
CA HIS A 37 -3.63 5.05 -6.82
C HIS A 37 -3.11 6.44 -6.40
N THR A 38 -3.97 7.27 -5.82
CA THR A 38 -3.63 8.59 -5.29
C THR A 38 -3.98 8.63 -3.81
N MET A 39 -3.05 8.18 -2.96
CA MET A 39 -3.33 8.02 -1.54
C MET A 39 -2.98 9.27 -0.73
N GLU A 40 -3.80 9.60 0.25
CA GLU A 40 -3.44 10.52 1.32
C GLU A 40 -2.76 9.75 2.46
N PHE A 41 -1.58 10.21 2.90
CA PHE A 41 -0.76 9.49 3.88
C PHE A 41 -0.33 10.32 5.08
N LYS A 42 -0.76 11.59 5.17
CA LYS A 42 -0.33 12.53 6.23
C LYS A 42 -0.54 11.99 7.64
N ASN A 43 -1.73 11.44 7.93
CA ASN A 43 -2.03 10.88 9.24
C ASN A 43 -1.26 9.57 9.48
N SER A 44 -1.11 8.74 8.45
CA SER A 44 -0.42 7.46 8.52
C SER A 44 1.08 7.60 8.83
N VAL A 45 1.74 8.66 8.35
CA VAL A 45 3.14 8.95 8.72
C VAL A 45 3.26 9.12 10.23
N THR A 46 2.42 9.98 10.82
CA THR A 46 2.44 10.24 12.26
C THR A 46 2.12 8.99 13.08
N THR A 47 1.10 8.22 12.67
CA THR A 47 0.65 7.03 13.41
C THR A 47 1.65 5.88 13.35
N THR A 48 2.30 5.67 12.20
CA THR A 48 3.18 4.51 11.98
C THR A 48 4.65 4.80 12.24
N GLY A 49 5.05 6.09 12.23
CA GLY A 49 6.46 6.49 12.24
C GLY A 49 7.21 6.14 10.95
N VAL A 50 6.53 5.63 9.93
CA VAL A 50 7.14 5.25 8.65
C VAL A 50 7.26 6.48 7.75
N ASP A 51 8.44 6.65 7.16
CA ASP A 51 8.68 7.64 6.10
C ASP A 51 8.03 7.19 4.78
N ILE A 52 6.70 7.28 4.71
CA ILE A 52 5.91 7.02 3.52
C ILE A 52 6.31 7.96 2.35
N PRO A 53 6.42 9.30 2.51
CA PRO A 53 6.82 10.16 1.40
C PRO A 53 8.22 9.85 0.87
N GLY A 54 9.20 9.56 1.74
CA GLY A 54 10.53 9.15 1.31
C GLY A 54 10.55 7.83 0.55
N LYS A 55 9.72 6.85 0.95
CA LYS A 55 9.54 5.60 0.19
C LYS A 55 8.93 5.83 -1.19
N ILE A 56 7.96 6.74 -1.30
CA ILE A 56 7.36 7.15 -2.60
C ILE A 56 8.44 7.77 -3.49
N LEU A 57 9.20 8.74 -2.96
CA LEU A 57 10.29 9.40 -3.69
C LEU A 57 11.35 8.39 -4.15
N ALA A 58 11.78 7.49 -3.27
CA ALA A 58 12.75 6.46 -3.61
C ALA A 58 12.24 5.51 -4.70
N TYR A 59 10.94 5.18 -4.70
CA TYR A 59 10.32 4.41 -5.76
C TYR A 59 10.30 5.16 -7.10
N ALA A 60 9.88 6.43 -7.09
CA ALA A 60 9.85 7.27 -8.28
C ALA A 60 11.25 7.44 -8.88
N ALA A 61 12.26 7.71 -8.04
CA ALA A 61 13.66 7.84 -8.48
C ALA A 61 14.18 6.58 -9.18
N ARG A 62 13.87 5.38 -8.66
CA ARG A 62 14.24 4.11 -9.30
C ARG A 62 13.53 3.83 -10.63
N ARG A 63 12.36 4.44 -10.86
CA ARG A 63 11.58 4.29 -12.10
C ARG A 63 11.99 5.30 -13.18
N ALA A 64 12.67 6.38 -12.80
CA ALA A 64 13.06 7.46 -13.69
C ALA A 64 14.46 7.28 -14.32
N GLY A 65 15.27 6.33 -13.80
CA GLY A 65 16.52 5.88 -14.40
C GLY A 65 16.30 4.63 -15.22
#